data_AF-A0A940WER3-F1
#
_entry.id   AF-A0A940WER3-F1
#
_cell.length_a   1.000
_cell.length_b   1.000
_cell.length_c   1.000
_cell.angle_alpha   90.00
_cell.angle_beta   90.00
_cell.angle_gamma   90.00
#
_symmetry.space_group_name_H-M   'P 1'
#
loop_
_entity.id
_entity.type
_entity.pdbx_description
1 polymer ?
#
loop_
_entity_poly.entity_id
_entity_poly.type
_entity_poly.pdbx_seq_one_letter_code
_entity_poly.pdbx_strand_id
1 'polypeptide(L)'
;MSRAVIYEAFGGPEVLELREVPEPHAGPGEVRVRVTAAGLNPMDWGIASRPEAAARFGIAVPAGFGSDLAGVIDEVGDGVTGFAVGDRVFGGALGRAVADFVVIKPPADSLWHTPEGIGDEVASTLPVAGLTAAAALTAIGPRPGDTVLIGGAAGGVGVFAGLADRVRALAPGGVTAATDLFGTETAETALALGVAPERISTVAAGPNPPGGVRATGAVDAVPDALRQITDAILAGELTVPIAAAFPVEKIRDAVTLQAGRHVHGKVVVTL
;
A
#
# COMPACT_ATOMS: atom_id res chain seq x y z
N MET A 1 5.65 -21.38 18.46
CA MET A 1 5.16 -21.84 17.12
C MET A 1 4.38 -20.66 16.57
N SER A 2 4.70 -20.23 15.36
CA SER A 2 4.10 -19.05 14.71
C SER A 2 3.32 -19.50 13.48
N ARG A 3 2.32 -18.73 13.06
CA ARG A 3 1.65 -18.91 11.77
C ARG A 3 2.14 -17.87 10.77
N ALA A 4 2.21 -18.24 9.50
CA ALA A 4 2.47 -17.32 8.39
C ALA A 4 1.71 -17.77 7.15
N VAL A 5 1.31 -16.82 6.32
CA VAL A 5 0.79 -17.14 4.98
C VAL A 5 1.98 -17.34 4.04
N ILE A 6 2.08 -18.54 3.50
CA ILE A 6 3.14 -19.00 2.60
C ILE A 6 2.53 -19.45 1.27
N TYR A 7 3.27 -19.30 0.18
CA TYR A 7 2.99 -19.93 -1.10
C TYR A 7 4.23 -20.61 -1.68
N GLU A 8 4.07 -21.83 -2.20
CA GLU A 8 5.16 -22.65 -2.76
C GLU A 8 5.26 -22.59 -4.28
N ALA A 9 4.25 -22.05 -4.94
CA ALA A 9 4.22 -21.82 -6.37
C ALA A 9 3.53 -20.48 -6.63
N PHE A 10 3.91 -19.82 -7.73
CA PHE A 10 3.22 -18.61 -8.16
C PHE A 10 1.80 -18.95 -8.64
N GLY A 11 0.82 -18.13 -8.29
CA GLY A 11 -0.57 -18.33 -8.66
C GLY A 11 -1.53 -17.29 -8.07
N GLY A 12 -2.82 -17.51 -8.27
CA GLY A 12 -3.88 -16.69 -7.69
C GLY A 12 -4.08 -16.95 -6.20
N PRO A 13 -5.17 -16.47 -5.60
CA PRO A 13 -5.46 -16.66 -4.17
C PRO A 13 -5.42 -18.13 -3.71
N GLU A 14 -5.66 -19.09 -4.60
CA GLU A 14 -5.64 -20.52 -4.32
C GLU A 14 -4.31 -21.06 -3.83
N VAL A 15 -3.18 -20.41 -4.12
CA VAL A 15 -1.83 -20.86 -3.69
C VAL A 15 -1.47 -20.41 -2.27
N LEU A 16 -2.25 -19.48 -1.69
CA LEU A 16 -1.95 -18.92 -0.37
C LEU A 16 -2.37 -19.90 0.72
N GLU A 17 -1.43 -20.28 1.58
CA GLU A 17 -1.67 -21.25 2.66
C GLU A 17 -1.20 -20.68 3.99
N LEU A 18 -2.08 -20.71 4.99
CA LEU A 18 -1.69 -20.48 6.37
C LEU A 18 -0.97 -21.71 6.90
N ARG A 19 0.30 -21.56 7.29
CA ARG A 19 1.15 -22.65 7.77
C ARG A 19 1.75 -22.31 9.12
N GLU A 20 1.99 -23.34 9.92
CA GLU A 20 2.87 -23.24 11.08
C GLU A 20 4.32 -23.14 10.61
N VAL A 21 5.06 -22.20 11.17
CA VAL A 21 6.46 -21.91 10.88
C VAL A 21 7.24 -21.77 12.19
N PRO A 22 8.58 -21.98 12.15
CA PRO A 22 9.43 -21.63 13.26
C PRO A 22 9.20 -20.19 13.68
N GLU A 23 9.12 -19.96 14.98
CA GLU A 23 8.95 -18.62 15.52
C GLU A 23 10.22 -17.81 15.25
N PRO A 24 10.13 -16.63 14.59
CA PRO A 24 11.28 -15.80 14.39
C PRO A 24 11.64 -15.07 15.69
N HIS A 25 12.91 -14.73 15.89
CA HIS A 25 13.38 -13.99 17.06
C HIS A 25 14.27 -12.82 16.63
N ALA A 26 14.20 -11.72 17.36
CA ALA A 26 14.99 -10.53 17.05
C ALA A 26 16.49 -10.75 17.36
N GLY A 27 17.35 -10.58 16.36
CA GLY A 27 18.81 -10.52 16.54
C GLY A 27 19.30 -9.10 16.84
N PRO A 28 20.63 -8.90 16.97
CA PRO A 28 21.21 -7.57 17.17
C PRO A 28 20.78 -6.56 16.10
N GLY A 29 20.30 -5.39 16.53
CA GLY A 29 19.78 -4.34 15.67
C GLY A 29 18.39 -4.61 15.09
N GLU A 30 17.71 -5.66 15.52
CA GLU A 30 16.38 -6.05 15.03
C GLU A 30 15.33 -5.94 16.13
N VAL A 31 14.07 -5.76 15.74
CA VAL A 31 12.90 -5.88 16.59
C VAL A 31 11.98 -6.96 16.05
N ARG A 32 11.24 -7.62 16.92
CA ARG A 32 10.13 -8.50 16.54
C ARG A 32 8.82 -7.81 16.82
N VAL A 33 7.99 -7.73 15.80
CA VAL A 33 6.63 -7.21 15.89
C VAL A 33 5.69 -8.40 15.91
N ARG A 34 4.89 -8.52 16.97
CA ARG A 34 3.69 -9.35 16.99
C ARG A 34 2.61 -8.62 16.20
N VAL A 35 2.31 -9.13 15.02
CA VAL A 35 1.39 -8.49 14.08
C VAL A 35 -0.04 -8.67 14.59
N THR A 36 -0.83 -7.60 14.52
CA THR A 36 -2.26 -7.59 14.87
C THR A 36 -3.13 -7.35 13.64
N ALA A 37 -2.60 -6.59 12.67
CA ALA A 37 -3.27 -6.29 11.41
C ALA A 37 -2.26 -6.21 10.26
N ALA A 38 -2.64 -6.70 9.09
CA ALA A 38 -1.90 -6.56 7.84
C ALA A 38 -2.78 -5.95 6.75
N GLY A 39 -2.34 -4.85 6.15
CA GLY A 39 -3.06 -4.19 5.06
C GLY A 39 -2.73 -4.84 3.73
N LEU A 40 -3.76 -5.27 2.99
CA LEU A 40 -3.54 -5.82 1.65
C LEU A 40 -3.36 -4.71 0.62
N ASN A 41 -2.52 -4.98 -0.38
CA ASN A 41 -2.27 -4.11 -1.52
C ASN A 41 -2.33 -4.90 -2.84
N PRO A 42 -2.73 -4.27 -3.98
CA PRO A 42 -2.68 -4.90 -5.30
C PRO A 42 -1.33 -5.48 -5.69
N MET A 43 -0.25 -4.90 -5.15
CA MET A 43 1.11 -5.40 -5.34
C MET A 43 1.31 -6.79 -4.75
N ASP A 44 0.68 -7.13 -3.62
CA ASP A 44 0.93 -8.37 -2.88
C ASP A 44 0.53 -9.60 -3.70
N TRP A 45 -0.73 -9.66 -4.14
CA TRP A 45 -1.18 -10.74 -5.04
C TRP A 45 -0.62 -10.58 -6.45
N GLY A 46 -0.26 -9.36 -6.85
CA GLY A 46 0.44 -9.10 -8.10
C GLY A 46 1.85 -9.72 -8.15
N ILE A 47 2.54 -9.82 -7.01
CA ILE A 47 3.82 -10.50 -6.83
C ILE A 47 3.60 -12.01 -6.74
N ALA A 48 2.64 -12.46 -5.92
CA ALA A 48 2.38 -13.89 -5.73
C ALA A 48 1.92 -14.60 -7.01
N SER A 49 1.27 -13.88 -7.95
CA SER A 49 0.76 -14.47 -9.20
C SER A 49 1.73 -14.43 -10.39
N ARG A 50 2.81 -13.64 -10.32
CA ARG A 50 3.65 -13.34 -11.49
C ARG A 50 5.13 -13.44 -11.17
N PRO A 51 5.83 -14.50 -11.64
CA PRO A 51 7.26 -14.70 -11.39
C PRO A 51 8.12 -13.50 -11.81
N GLU A 52 7.80 -12.85 -12.93
CA GLU A 52 8.54 -11.69 -13.44
C GLU A 52 8.34 -10.44 -12.58
N ALA A 53 7.21 -10.31 -11.89
CA ALA A 53 6.99 -9.24 -10.92
C ALA A 53 7.75 -9.52 -9.63
N ALA A 54 7.69 -10.75 -9.13
CA ALA A 54 8.41 -11.19 -7.93
C ALA A 54 9.94 -11.05 -8.07
N ALA A 55 10.50 -11.37 -9.24
CA ALA A 55 11.92 -11.25 -9.51
C ALA A 55 12.45 -9.81 -9.34
N ARG A 56 11.63 -8.78 -9.59
CA ARG A 56 12.01 -7.37 -9.38
C ARG A 56 12.27 -7.02 -7.92
N PHE A 57 11.71 -7.82 -7.02
CA PHE A 57 11.85 -7.68 -5.57
C PHE A 57 12.75 -8.76 -4.96
N GLY A 58 13.39 -9.60 -5.79
CA GLY A 58 14.21 -10.71 -5.33
C GLY A 58 13.43 -11.83 -4.63
N ILE A 59 12.11 -11.91 -4.86
CA ILE A 59 11.24 -12.91 -4.23
C ILE A 59 11.21 -14.17 -5.08
N ALA A 60 11.51 -15.31 -4.46
CA ALA A 60 11.41 -16.65 -5.03
C ALA A 60 10.59 -17.55 -4.10
N VAL A 61 9.93 -18.57 -4.65
CA VAL A 61 9.14 -19.53 -3.86
C VAL A 61 10.03 -20.63 -3.24
N PRO A 62 9.71 -21.14 -2.04
CA PRO A 62 8.59 -20.75 -1.17
C PRO A 62 8.78 -19.35 -0.56
N ALA A 63 7.70 -18.57 -0.50
CA ALA A 63 7.72 -17.18 -0.02
C ALA A 63 6.56 -16.90 0.95
N GLY A 64 6.75 -15.91 1.82
CA GLY A 64 5.67 -15.34 2.63
C GLY A 64 4.81 -14.36 1.84
N PHE A 65 3.78 -13.80 2.46
CA PHE A 65 2.80 -12.94 1.80
C PHE A 65 2.60 -11.58 2.49
N GLY A 66 2.21 -10.58 1.70
CA GLY A 66 1.85 -9.23 2.15
C GLY A 66 3.03 -8.30 2.38
N SER A 67 2.75 -6.99 2.38
CA SER A 67 3.76 -5.94 2.53
C SER A 67 3.58 -5.08 3.75
N ASP A 68 2.35 -4.76 4.17
CA ASP A 68 2.10 -3.80 5.24
C ASP A 68 1.60 -4.48 6.52
N LEU A 69 2.10 -4.04 7.67
CA LEU A 69 1.71 -4.54 8.98
C LEU A 69 1.51 -3.42 9.99
N ALA A 70 0.72 -3.70 11.02
CA ALA A 70 0.72 -3.03 12.31
C ALA A 70 0.67 -4.06 13.43
N GLY A 71 1.20 -3.69 14.59
CA GLY A 71 1.29 -4.59 15.72
C GLY A 71 2.01 -3.97 16.91
N VAL A 72 2.50 -4.85 17.77
CA VAL A 72 3.21 -4.47 19.00
C VAL A 72 4.59 -5.10 18.99
N ILE A 73 5.61 -4.34 19.33
CA ILE A 73 6.96 -4.89 19.52
C ILE A 73 6.95 -5.79 20.76
N ASP A 74 7.36 -7.04 20.61
CA ASP A 74 7.43 -8.02 21.70
C ASP A 74 8.85 -8.53 21.99
N GLU A 75 9.79 -8.32 21.07
CA GLU A 75 11.22 -8.51 21.31
C GLU A 75 12.04 -7.37 20.71
N VAL A 76 13.13 -7.00 21.38
CA VAL A 76 14.10 -6.00 20.92
C VAL A 76 15.50 -6.57 21.10
N GLY A 77 16.27 -6.62 20.03
CA GLY A 77 17.66 -7.07 20.05
C GLY A 77 18.64 -5.98 20.44
N ASP A 78 19.87 -6.40 20.78
CA ASP A 78 20.94 -5.50 21.23
C ASP A 78 21.21 -4.38 20.21
N GLY A 79 21.37 -3.15 20.71
CA GLY A 79 21.76 -1.98 19.90
C GLY A 79 20.61 -1.27 19.17
N VAL A 80 19.37 -1.76 19.28
CA VAL A 80 18.19 -1.02 18.83
C VAL A 80 17.99 0.22 19.71
N THR A 81 17.66 1.35 19.09
CA THR A 81 17.29 2.60 19.77
C THR A 81 15.99 3.14 19.20
N GLY A 82 15.25 3.91 20.00
CA GLY A 82 13.98 4.51 19.57
C GLY A 82 12.77 3.58 19.54
N PHE A 83 12.96 2.30 19.89
CA PHE A 83 11.92 1.27 19.99
C PHE A 83 12.10 0.44 21.26
N ALA A 84 10.99 0.03 21.87
CA ALA A 84 10.92 -0.76 23.08
C ALA A 84 9.80 -1.81 22.98
N VAL A 85 9.92 -2.86 23.79
CA VAL A 85 8.84 -3.83 23.98
C VAL A 85 7.59 -3.12 24.50
N GLY A 86 6.44 -3.39 23.88
CA GLY A 86 5.16 -2.75 24.18
C GLY A 86 4.80 -1.60 23.25
N ASP A 87 5.74 -1.09 22.46
CA ASP A 87 5.46 -0.04 21.49
C ASP A 87 4.50 -0.55 20.41
N ARG A 88 3.46 0.23 20.13
CA ARG A 88 2.59 0.00 18.96
C ARG A 88 3.27 0.59 17.75
N VAL A 89 3.40 -0.21 16.70
CA VAL A 89 4.12 0.17 15.48
C VAL A 89 3.36 -0.26 14.23
N PHE A 90 3.68 0.42 13.13
CA PHE A 90 3.27 0.01 11.79
C PHE A 90 4.42 0.21 10.81
N GLY A 91 4.45 -0.57 9.74
CA GLY A 91 5.59 -0.60 8.84
C GLY A 91 5.45 -1.57 7.68
N GLY A 92 6.54 -1.70 6.92
CA GLY A 92 6.60 -2.52 5.72
C GLY A 92 7.54 -3.73 5.90
N ALA A 93 7.06 -4.92 5.55
CA ALA A 93 7.84 -6.14 5.44
C ALA A 93 7.43 -6.89 4.16
N LEU A 94 7.99 -6.45 3.04
CA LEU A 94 7.65 -6.96 1.71
C LEU A 94 7.75 -8.49 1.64
N GLY A 95 6.64 -9.13 1.26
CA GLY A 95 6.51 -10.60 1.15
C GLY A 95 6.54 -11.33 2.50
N ARG A 96 6.31 -10.64 3.61
CA ARG A 96 6.43 -11.22 4.97
C ARG A 96 5.37 -10.72 5.97
N ALA A 97 4.57 -9.71 5.61
CA ALA A 97 3.74 -8.98 6.57
C ALA A 97 2.52 -9.76 7.12
N VAL A 98 2.05 -10.80 6.42
CA VAL A 98 0.94 -11.65 6.89
C VAL A 98 1.50 -12.87 7.63
N ALA A 99 1.96 -12.65 8.86
CA ALA A 99 2.48 -13.65 9.78
C ALA A 99 2.31 -13.19 11.23
N ASP A 100 2.12 -14.11 12.19
CA ASP A 100 1.92 -13.76 13.61
C ASP A 100 3.06 -12.89 14.16
N PHE A 101 4.29 -13.14 13.69
CA PHE A 101 5.48 -12.37 14.05
C PHE A 101 6.32 -12.02 12.83
N VAL A 102 6.84 -10.79 12.81
CA VAL A 102 7.77 -10.30 11.78
C VAL A 102 8.98 -9.65 12.44
N VAL A 103 10.17 -10.06 12.01
CA VAL A 103 11.44 -9.43 12.41
C VAL A 103 11.81 -8.34 11.41
N ILE A 104 12.10 -7.16 11.95
CA ILE A 104 12.36 -5.91 11.23
C ILE A 104 13.70 -5.35 11.71
N LYS A 105 14.49 -4.79 10.79
CA LYS A 105 15.77 -4.14 11.10
C LYS A 105 15.73 -2.62 10.88
N PRO A 106 15.33 -1.82 11.89
CA PRO A 106 15.38 -0.36 11.77
C PRO A 106 16.83 0.17 11.69
N PRO A 107 17.09 1.30 11.00
CA PRO A 107 16.19 2.07 10.14
C PRO A 107 16.21 1.60 8.68
N ALA A 108 16.94 0.52 8.36
CA ALA A 108 17.03 -0.02 7.01
C ALA A 108 15.66 -0.47 6.51
N ASP A 109 14.87 -1.04 7.41
CA ASP A 109 13.45 -1.28 7.22
C ASP A 109 12.61 -0.14 7.80
N SER A 110 11.49 0.08 7.12
CA SER A 110 10.51 1.14 7.38
C SER A 110 9.57 0.75 8.53
N LEU A 111 9.80 1.31 9.73
CA LEU A 111 8.99 1.11 10.93
C LEU A 111 8.74 2.44 11.65
N TRP A 112 7.49 2.68 12.04
CA TRP A 112 7.06 3.90 12.74
C TRP A 112 6.21 3.55 13.95
N HIS A 113 6.25 4.43 14.96
CA HIS A 113 5.31 4.38 16.08
C HIS A 113 3.90 4.68 15.60
N THR A 114 2.94 3.85 16.01
CA THR A 114 1.52 4.09 15.79
C THR A 114 1.04 5.16 16.77
N PRO A 115 0.56 6.32 16.30
CA PRO A 115 0.07 7.36 17.19
C PRO A 115 -1.13 6.89 18.02
N GLU A 116 -1.25 7.41 19.23
CA GLU A 116 -2.44 7.21 20.06
C GLU A 116 -3.67 7.75 19.32
N GLY A 117 -4.78 7.00 19.32
CA GLY A 117 -5.99 7.33 18.59
C GLY A 117 -6.11 6.70 17.19
N ILE A 118 -5.03 6.14 16.63
CA ILE A 118 -5.09 5.36 15.38
C ILE A 118 -5.11 3.86 15.72
N GLY A 119 -6.12 3.14 15.22
CA GLY A 119 -6.24 1.69 15.37
C GLY A 119 -5.32 0.92 14.41
N ASP A 120 -4.94 -0.32 14.79
CA ASP A 120 -3.98 -1.13 14.03
C ASP A 120 -4.46 -1.43 12.60
N GLU A 121 -5.76 -1.65 12.39
CA GLU A 121 -6.34 -1.86 11.05
C GLU A 121 -6.11 -0.68 10.10
N VAL A 122 -6.19 0.55 10.62
CA VAL A 122 -5.90 1.75 9.83
C VAL A 122 -4.39 1.89 9.64
N ALA A 123 -3.62 1.76 10.73
CA ALA A 123 -2.17 1.91 10.71
C ALA A 123 -1.50 0.93 9.72
N SER A 124 -1.98 -0.32 9.66
CA SER A 124 -1.46 -1.36 8.77
C SER A 124 -1.70 -1.09 7.28
N THR A 125 -2.41 -0.01 6.93
CA THR A 125 -2.71 0.34 5.53
C THR A 125 -1.90 1.54 5.03
N LEU A 126 -1.21 2.24 5.94
CA LEU A 126 -0.51 3.48 5.65
C LEU A 126 0.83 3.30 4.91
N PRO A 127 1.65 2.26 5.16
CA PRO A 127 2.99 2.18 4.57
C PRO A 127 2.96 2.21 3.04
N VAL A 128 2.31 1.27 2.34
CA VAL A 128 2.26 1.33 0.88
C VAL A 128 1.26 2.38 0.41
N ALA A 129 0.00 2.32 0.86
CA ALA A 129 -1.04 3.16 0.27
C ALA A 129 -0.88 4.65 0.63
N GLY A 130 -0.57 4.95 1.88
CA GLY A 130 -0.34 6.31 2.37
C GLY A 130 0.87 6.98 1.74
N LEU A 131 2.04 6.32 1.77
CA LEU A 131 3.25 6.87 1.13
C LEU A 131 3.06 7.04 -0.38
N THR A 132 2.40 6.09 -1.05
CA THR A 132 2.12 6.20 -2.49
C THR A 132 1.22 7.40 -2.81
N ALA A 133 0.18 7.62 -2.00
CA ALA A 133 -0.69 8.79 -2.16
C ALA A 133 0.07 10.10 -1.95
N ALA A 134 0.91 10.18 -0.91
CA ALA A 134 1.75 11.34 -0.65
C ALA A 134 2.75 11.61 -1.78
N ALA A 135 3.38 10.56 -2.32
CA ALA A 135 4.31 10.66 -3.44
C ALA A 135 3.62 11.17 -4.71
N ALA A 136 2.44 10.64 -5.03
CA ALA A 136 1.65 11.06 -6.19
C ALA A 136 1.23 12.53 -6.08
N LEU A 137 0.73 12.96 -4.91
CA LEU A 137 0.39 14.36 -4.66
C LEU A 137 1.63 15.26 -4.73
N THR A 138 2.76 14.83 -4.18
CA THR A 138 4.01 15.60 -4.25
C THR A 138 4.47 15.77 -5.70
N ALA A 139 4.35 14.72 -6.52
CA ALA A 139 4.78 14.73 -7.91
C ALA A 139 3.99 15.72 -8.76
N ILE A 140 2.66 15.82 -8.56
CA ILE A 140 1.84 16.77 -9.31
C ILE A 140 1.83 18.17 -8.70
N GLY A 141 2.16 18.31 -7.41
CA GLY A 141 2.23 19.57 -6.67
C GLY A 141 0.95 20.43 -6.78
N PRO A 142 -0.19 19.99 -6.20
CA PRO A 142 -1.44 20.75 -6.24
C PRO A 142 -1.29 22.14 -5.63
N ARG A 143 -1.99 23.11 -6.22
CA ARG A 143 -1.99 24.53 -5.87
C ARG A 143 -3.42 24.98 -5.60
N PRO A 144 -3.64 26.03 -4.80
CA PRO A 144 -4.94 26.65 -4.68
C PRO A 144 -5.50 27.01 -6.07
N GLY A 145 -6.73 26.57 -6.35
CA GLY A 145 -7.39 26.77 -7.65
C GLY A 145 -7.18 25.65 -8.67
N ASP A 146 -6.34 24.65 -8.39
CA ASP A 146 -6.24 23.47 -9.25
C ASP A 146 -7.51 22.62 -9.22
N THR A 147 -7.87 22.08 -10.39
CA THR A 147 -8.84 20.99 -10.49
C THR A 147 -8.09 19.71 -10.79
N VAL A 148 -8.07 18.77 -9.84
CA VAL A 148 -7.27 17.54 -9.91
C VAL A 148 -8.15 16.36 -10.29
N LEU A 149 -7.81 15.68 -11.39
CA LEU A 149 -8.45 14.41 -11.78
C LEU A 149 -7.78 13.24 -11.06
N ILE A 150 -8.55 12.52 -10.22
CA ILE A 150 -8.05 11.34 -9.50
C ILE A 150 -8.66 10.08 -10.12
N GLY A 151 -7.82 9.30 -10.81
CA GLY A 151 -8.18 8.02 -11.41
C GLY A 151 -8.32 6.92 -10.37
N GLY A 152 -9.23 5.97 -10.58
CA GLY A 152 -9.36 4.78 -9.72
C GLY A 152 -10.01 5.00 -8.35
N ALA A 153 -10.41 6.23 -8.00
CA ALA A 153 -10.98 6.56 -6.68
C ALA A 153 -12.26 5.79 -6.29
N ALA A 154 -12.96 5.18 -7.26
CA ALA A 154 -14.18 4.41 -7.05
C ALA A 154 -14.15 2.99 -7.67
N GLY A 155 -13.02 2.53 -8.23
CA GLY A 155 -12.96 1.25 -8.96
C GLY A 155 -13.78 1.22 -10.27
N GLY A 156 -13.27 0.61 -11.33
CA GLY A 156 -13.99 0.26 -12.57
C GLY A 156 -14.58 1.37 -13.47
N VAL A 157 -14.82 2.59 -12.98
CA VAL A 157 -15.50 3.65 -13.76
C VAL A 157 -14.60 4.32 -14.82
N GLY A 158 -13.30 4.02 -14.81
CA GLY A 158 -12.39 4.45 -15.87
C GLY A 158 -12.74 3.87 -17.24
N VAL A 159 -13.22 2.61 -17.27
CA VAL A 159 -13.27 1.73 -18.45
C VAL A 159 -14.38 2.09 -19.47
N PHE A 160 -14.96 3.29 -19.40
CA PHE A 160 -16.03 3.73 -20.31
C PHE A 160 -15.52 4.77 -21.32
N ALA A 161 -15.73 4.49 -22.61
CA ALA A 161 -15.43 5.43 -23.69
C ALA A 161 -16.05 6.82 -23.45
N GLY A 162 -15.30 7.88 -23.75
CA GLY A 162 -15.74 9.28 -23.56
C GLY A 162 -15.41 9.89 -22.21
N LEU A 163 -14.47 9.33 -21.44
CA LEU A 163 -14.04 9.88 -20.15
C LEU A 163 -13.59 11.35 -20.25
N ALA A 164 -12.83 11.72 -21.28
CA ALA A 164 -12.43 13.10 -21.51
C ALA A 164 -13.63 14.06 -21.66
N ASP A 165 -14.66 13.68 -22.42
CA ASP A 165 -15.85 14.51 -22.62
C ASP A 165 -16.69 14.65 -21.35
N ARG A 166 -16.78 13.57 -20.56
CA ARG A 166 -17.43 13.61 -19.24
C ARG A 166 -16.67 14.51 -18.26
N VAL A 167 -15.33 14.43 -18.26
CA VAL A 167 -14.49 15.30 -17.45
C VAL A 167 -14.64 16.76 -17.88
N ARG A 168 -14.69 17.07 -19.18
CA ARG A 168 -14.99 18.42 -19.68
C ARG A 168 -16.36 18.94 -19.22
N ALA A 169 -17.37 18.06 -19.15
CA ALA A 169 -18.70 18.44 -18.66
C ALA A 169 -18.73 18.70 -17.14
N LEU A 170 -17.99 17.92 -16.35
CA LEU A 170 -17.92 18.06 -14.89
C LEU A 170 -16.98 19.16 -14.43
N ALA A 171 -15.92 19.42 -15.20
CA ALA A 171 -14.92 20.45 -14.95
C ALA A 171 -14.83 21.38 -16.18
N PRO A 172 -15.84 22.26 -16.39
CA PRO A 172 -15.84 23.19 -17.52
C PRO A 172 -14.69 24.20 -17.47
N GLY A 173 -14.10 24.43 -16.28
CA GLY A 173 -12.88 25.20 -16.08
C GLY A 173 -11.58 24.46 -16.45
N GLY A 174 -11.67 23.19 -16.84
CA GLY A 174 -10.55 22.33 -17.18
C GLY A 174 -9.94 21.61 -15.97
N VAL A 175 -9.21 20.53 -16.25
CA VAL A 175 -8.36 19.83 -15.29
C VAL A 175 -6.94 20.40 -15.41
N THR A 176 -6.26 20.65 -14.29
CA THR A 176 -4.92 21.27 -14.26
C THR A 176 -3.83 20.35 -13.70
N ALA A 177 -4.22 19.20 -13.13
CA ALA A 177 -3.33 18.12 -12.72
C ALA A 177 -4.10 16.79 -12.65
N ALA A 178 -3.41 15.66 -12.71
CA ALA A 178 -4.05 14.36 -12.59
C ALA A 178 -3.17 13.32 -11.88
N THR A 179 -3.78 12.42 -11.13
CA THR A 179 -3.10 11.22 -10.65
C THR A 179 -3.82 9.98 -11.14
N ASP A 180 -3.07 9.08 -11.78
CA ASP A 180 -3.54 7.78 -12.21
C ASP A 180 -3.16 6.71 -11.17
N LEU A 181 -4.16 6.17 -10.50
CA LEU A 181 -3.98 5.11 -9.50
C LEU A 181 -4.26 3.71 -10.07
N PHE A 182 -4.62 3.62 -11.35
CA PHE A 182 -5.08 2.39 -11.98
C PHE A 182 -4.83 2.38 -13.50
N GLY A 183 -3.85 1.58 -13.94
CA GLY A 183 -3.50 1.47 -15.35
C GLY A 183 -2.88 2.76 -15.88
N THR A 184 -3.30 3.17 -17.08
CA THR A 184 -2.80 4.37 -17.78
C THR A 184 -3.90 5.29 -18.29
N GLU A 185 -5.16 4.88 -18.19
CA GLU A 185 -6.30 5.54 -18.84
C GLU A 185 -6.55 6.96 -18.29
N THR A 186 -6.29 7.19 -16.99
CA THR A 186 -6.45 8.52 -16.41
C THR A 186 -5.33 9.44 -16.87
N ALA A 187 -4.10 8.94 -16.93
CA ALA A 187 -2.96 9.68 -17.45
C ALA A 187 -3.16 10.04 -18.94
N GLU A 188 -3.59 9.08 -19.76
CA GLU A 188 -3.92 9.29 -21.18
C GLU A 188 -5.05 10.30 -21.36
N THR A 189 -6.09 10.21 -20.54
CA THR A 189 -7.20 11.18 -20.54
C THR A 189 -6.73 12.58 -20.17
N ALA A 190 -5.91 12.71 -19.12
CA ALA A 190 -5.37 14.00 -18.71
C ALA A 190 -4.49 14.63 -19.81
N LEU A 191 -3.65 13.84 -20.46
CA LEU A 191 -2.87 14.27 -21.63
C LEU A 191 -3.79 14.75 -22.77
N ALA A 192 -4.85 14.00 -23.08
CA ALA A 192 -5.84 14.36 -24.10
C ALA A 192 -6.67 15.62 -23.75
N LEU A 193 -6.74 15.96 -22.46
CA LEU A 193 -7.35 17.20 -21.96
C LEU A 193 -6.36 18.39 -21.96
N GLY A 194 -5.10 18.18 -22.32
CA GLY A 194 -4.07 19.22 -22.39
C GLY A 194 -3.34 19.47 -21.07
N VAL A 195 -3.46 18.57 -20.09
CA VAL A 195 -2.67 18.63 -18.86
C VAL A 195 -1.21 18.35 -19.19
N ALA A 196 -0.31 19.22 -18.72
CA ALA A 196 1.13 19.04 -18.93
C ALA A 196 1.63 17.72 -18.29
N PRO A 197 2.50 16.93 -18.94
CA PRO A 197 2.97 15.65 -18.41
C PRO A 197 3.56 15.73 -16.99
N GLU A 198 4.22 16.83 -16.64
CA GLU A 198 4.82 17.08 -15.32
C GLU A 198 3.76 17.33 -14.22
N ARG A 199 2.50 17.55 -14.62
CA ARG A 199 1.34 17.71 -13.74
C ARG A 199 0.52 16.42 -13.65
N ILE A 200 1.05 15.31 -14.16
CA ILE A 200 0.42 14.00 -14.14
C ILE A 200 1.36 13.01 -13.45
N SER A 201 0.84 12.27 -12.48
CA SER A 201 1.52 11.11 -11.88
C SER A 201 0.77 9.82 -12.21
N THR A 202 1.49 8.71 -12.28
CA THR A 202 0.90 7.37 -12.36
C THR A 202 1.58 6.40 -11.42
N VAL A 203 0.77 5.60 -10.72
CA VAL A 203 1.25 4.55 -9.80
C VAL A 203 1.29 3.18 -10.49
N ALA A 204 0.55 3.01 -11.59
CA ALA A 204 0.19 1.71 -12.14
C ALA A 204 0.56 1.53 -13.63
N ALA A 205 1.50 2.32 -14.17
CA ALA A 205 1.90 2.26 -15.59
C ALA A 205 3.13 1.38 -15.89
N GLY A 206 3.72 0.72 -14.90
CA GLY A 206 4.97 -0.02 -15.10
C GLY A 206 6.15 0.91 -15.47
N PRO A 207 7.21 0.41 -16.13
CA PRO A 207 8.43 1.20 -16.37
C PRO A 207 8.27 2.30 -17.43
N ASN A 208 7.22 2.24 -18.25
CA ASN A 208 7.05 3.09 -19.43
C ASN A 208 5.68 3.80 -19.39
N PRO A 209 5.53 4.82 -18.54
CA PRO A 209 4.31 5.63 -18.51
C PRO A 209 4.09 6.37 -19.85
N PRO A 210 2.82 6.61 -20.24
CA PRO A 210 2.50 7.25 -21.51
C PRO A 210 2.96 8.71 -21.53
N GLY A 211 3.38 9.21 -22.70
CA GLY A 211 3.50 10.65 -22.96
C GLY A 211 4.42 11.45 -22.05
N GLY A 212 5.44 10.83 -21.44
CA GLY A 212 6.39 11.49 -20.54
C GLY A 212 5.88 11.71 -19.11
N VAL A 213 4.73 11.11 -18.76
CA VAL A 213 4.15 11.15 -17.42
C VAL A 213 5.09 10.53 -16.40
N ARG A 214 5.10 11.05 -15.18
CA ARG A 214 5.97 10.52 -14.11
C ARG A 214 5.34 9.31 -13.44
N ALA A 215 6.07 8.19 -13.40
CA ALA A 215 5.74 7.08 -12.52
C ALA A 215 6.14 7.39 -11.07
N THR A 216 5.30 7.04 -10.10
CA THR A 216 5.53 7.28 -8.67
C THR A 216 5.11 6.09 -7.82
N GLY A 217 5.78 5.82 -6.72
CA GLY A 217 5.37 4.86 -5.71
C GLY A 217 5.75 5.30 -4.30
N ALA A 218 5.46 4.45 -3.29
CA ALA A 218 5.77 4.71 -1.89
C ALA A 218 7.24 5.14 -1.64
N VAL A 219 8.18 4.59 -2.42
CA VAL A 219 9.61 4.92 -2.35
C VAL A 219 9.96 6.36 -2.73
N ASP A 220 9.07 7.05 -3.43
CA ASP A 220 9.23 8.45 -3.85
C ASP A 220 8.66 9.45 -2.83
N ALA A 221 8.08 8.97 -1.72
CA ALA A 221 7.47 9.82 -0.71
C ALA A 221 8.53 10.60 0.08
N VAL A 222 8.15 11.82 0.49
CA VAL A 222 9.02 12.65 1.36
C VAL A 222 9.13 12.03 2.76
N PRO A 223 10.26 12.21 3.47
CA PRO A 223 10.49 11.57 4.78
C PRO A 223 9.39 11.79 5.83
N ASP A 224 8.71 12.93 5.79
CA ASP A 224 7.69 13.33 6.76
C ASP A 224 6.25 12.92 6.38
N ALA A 225 6.07 12.26 5.24
CA ALA A 225 4.75 11.97 4.68
C ALA A 225 3.85 11.19 5.64
N LEU A 226 4.37 10.16 6.31
CA LEU A 226 3.57 9.37 7.25
C LEU A 226 3.12 10.17 8.47
N ARG A 227 3.97 11.05 8.99
CA ARG A 227 3.58 11.95 10.09
C ARG A 227 2.44 12.86 9.67
N GLN A 228 2.54 13.48 8.49
CA GLN A 228 1.48 14.34 7.95
C GLN A 228 0.15 13.59 7.78
N ILE A 229 0.21 12.35 7.28
CA ILE A 229 -0.97 11.50 7.10
C ILE A 229 -1.59 11.16 8.46
N THR A 230 -0.79 10.75 9.45
CA THR A 230 -1.32 10.43 10.78
C THR A 230 -1.89 11.66 11.48
N ASP A 231 -1.26 12.82 11.35
CA ASP A 231 -1.76 14.08 11.91
C ASP A 231 -3.11 14.45 11.30
N ALA A 232 -3.28 14.32 9.98
CA ALA A 232 -4.55 14.55 9.29
C ALA A 232 -5.64 13.57 9.71
N ILE A 233 -5.30 12.30 9.99
CA ILE A 233 -6.25 11.32 10.53
C ILE A 233 -6.72 11.72 11.92
N LEU A 234 -5.78 12.10 12.80
CA LEU A 234 -6.09 12.53 14.17
C LEU A 234 -6.91 13.83 14.21
N ALA A 235 -6.67 14.74 13.27
CA ALA A 235 -7.45 15.97 13.10
C ALA A 235 -8.84 15.73 12.49
N GLY A 236 -9.13 14.51 12.01
CA GLY A 236 -10.38 14.19 11.31
C GLY A 236 -10.46 14.76 9.88
N GLU A 237 -9.35 15.25 9.33
CA GLU A 237 -9.24 15.78 7.97
C GLU A 237 -9.10 14.66 6.92
N LEU A 238 -8.56 13.51 7.33
CA LEU A 238 -8.42 12.32 6.50
C LEU A 238 -9.09 11.12 7.19
N THR A 239 -9.92 10.40 6.44
CA THR A 239 -10.46 9.10 6.88
C THR A 239 -9.95 8.01 5.95
N VAL A 240 -9.43 6.92 6.52
CA VAL A 240 -9.06 5.72 5.76
C VAL A 240 -10.18 4.69 5.93
N PRO A 241 -11.05 4.49 4.94
CA PRO A 241 -12.14 3.53 5.05
C PRO A 241 -11.59 2.09 5.00
N ILE A 242 -11.91 1.31 6.04
CA ILE A 242 -11.73 -0.14 6.03
C ILE A 242 -12.99 -0.75 5.42
N ALA A 243 -12.85 -1.32 4.23
CA ALA A 243 -13.97 -1.93 3.51
C ALA A 243 -14.33 -3.30 4.08
N ALA A 244 -13.32 -4.06 4.51
CA ALA A 244 -13.49 -5.35 5.13
C ALA A 244 -12.25 -5.74 5.95
N ALA A 245 -12.48 -6.44 7.06
CA ALA A 245 -11.46 -7.11 7.85
C ALA A 245 -11.74 -8.62 7.82
N PHE A 246 -10.69 -9.41 7.60
CA PHE A 246 -10.76 -10.88 7.57
C PHE A 246 -9.80 -11.47 8.60
N PRO A 247 -10.20 -12.53 9.33
CA PRO A 247 -9.23 -13.31 10.09
C PRO A 247 -8.25 -14.00 9.14
N VAL A 248 -7.00 -14.23 9.57
CA VAL A 248 -5.92 -14.77 8.73
C VAL A 248 -6.26 -16.11 8.06
N GLU A 249 -7.12 -16.92 8.68
CA GLU A 249 -7.62 -18.19 8.12
C GLU A 249 -8.43 -17.98 6.82
N LYS A 250 -8.93 -16.77 6.58
CA LYS A 250 -9.67 -16.37 5.39
C LYS A 250 -8.85 -15.55 4.40
N ILE A 251 -7.52 -15.70 4.41
CA ILE A 251 -6.63 -14.94 3.51
C ILE A 251 -7.02 -15.07 2.03
N ARG A 252 -7.46 -16.25 1.59
CA ARG A 252 -7.88 -16.46 0.19
C ARG A 252 -9.10 -15.63 -0.16
N ASP A 253 -10.08 -15.53 0.74
CA ASP A 253 -11.28 -14.71 0.55
C ASP A 253 -10.93 -13.22 0.55
N ALA A 254 -10.05 -12.79 1.46
CA ALA A 254 -9.59 -11.41 1.56
C ALA A 254 -8.89 -10.95 0.27
N VAL A 255 -7.98 -11.78 -0.24
CA VAL A 255 -7.26 -11.50 -1.50
C VAL A 255 -8.21 -11.58 -2.70
N THR A 256 -9.13 -12.54 -2.74
CA THR A 256 -10.14 -12.65 -3.81
C THR A 256 -11.01 -11.40 -3.87
N LEU A 257 -11.50 -10.91 -2.71
CA LEU A 257 -12.28 -9.68 -2.63
C LEU A 257 -11.48 -8.49 -3.16
N GLN A 258 -10.23 -8.33 -2.73
CA GLN A 258 -9.40 -7.22 -3.18
C GLN A 258 -9.06 -7.30 -4.67
N ALA A 259 -8.70 -8.49 -5.17
CA ALA A 259 -8.38 -8.73 -6.57
C ALA A 259 -9.59 -8.52 -7.49
N GLY A 260 -10.81 -8.65 -6.96
CA GLY A 260 -12.06 -8.33 -7.65
C GLY A 260 -12.24 -6.85 -8.01
N ARG A 261 -11.40 -5.94 -7.47
CA ARG A 261 -11.30 -4.52 -7.87
C ARG A 261 -12.59 -3.69 -7.83
N HIS A 262 -13.60 -4.13 -7.08
CA HIS A 262 -14.85 -3.40 -6.79
C HIS A 262 -14.97 -2.97 -5.32
N VAL A 263 -13.87 -3.02 -4.57
CA VAL A 263 -13.83 -2.69 -3.16
C VAL A 263 -13.60 -1.18 -2.98
N HIS A 264 -14.47 -0.53 -2.23
CA HIS A 264 -14.31 0.87 -1.83
C HIS A 264 -13.68 0.95 -0.43
N GLY A 265 -12.35 1.08 -0.38
CA GLY A 265 -11.57 1.14 0.85
C GLY A 265 -10.52 0.05 0.95
N LYS A 266 -9.87 -0.05 2.12
CA LYS A 266 -8.80 -1.03 2.37
C LYS A 266 -9.37 -2.35 2.86
N VAL A 267 -8.72 -3.44 2.45
CA VAL A 267 -8.96 -4.78 2.99
C VAL A 267 -7.83 -5.09 3.95
N VAL A 268 -8.18 -5.51 5.15
CA VAL A 268 -7.24 -5.83 6.23
C VAL A 268 -7.38 -7.29 6.63
N VAL A 269 -6.26 -7.89 7.01
CA VAL A 269 -6.19 -9.22 7.62
C VAL A 269 -5.84 -9.05 9.09
N THR A 270 -6.63 -9.62 10.00
CA THR A 270 -6.38 -9.61 11.45
C THR A 270 -5.73 -10.92 11.89
N LEU A 271 -4.75 -10.85 12.80
CA LEU A 271 -3.96 -12.00 13.26
C LEU A 271 -4.17 -12.32 14.75
#